data_AF-A0A537USX6-F1
#
_entry.id   AF-A0A537USX6-F1
#
_cell.length_a   1.000
_cell.length_b   1.000
_cell.length_c   1.000
_cell.angle_alpha   90.00
_cell.angle_beta   90.00
_cell.angle_gamma   90.00
#
_symmetry.space_group_name_H-M   'P 1'
#
loop_
_entity.id
_entity.type
_entity.pdbx_description
1 polymer ?
#
loop_
_entity_poly.entity_id
_entity_poly.type
_entity_poly.pdbx_seq_one_letter_code
_entity_poly.pdbx_strand_id
1 'polypeptide(L)'
;MIARFAVVVATLLAASLACAETLSPDAARRFVAGKLFAFNCFDGSRGAGRIYGDGSVIGTIQFRGAGPMRAVWLPAGTLRERGGAVCASLKGMAFEPCFRLEKLDEPTSPAA
;
A
#
# COMPACT_ATOMS: atom_id res chain seq x y z
N MET A 1 36.59 22.86 -13.61
CA MET A 1 36.04 21.49 -13.80
C MET A 1 35.92 20.73 -12.48
N ILE A 2 36.90 20.83 -11.57
CA ILE A 2 36.90 20.14 -10.25
C ILE A 2 35.68 20.50 -9.38
N ALA A 3 35.28 21.77 -9.32
CA ALA A 3 34.12 22.19 -8.53
C ALA A 3 32.80 21.56 -9.01
N ARG A 4 32.63 21.36 -10.33
CA ARG A 4 31.45 20.69 -10.89
C ARG A 4 31.45 19.20 -10.55
N PHE A 5 32.63 18.56 -10.55
CA PHE A 5 32.78 17.18 -10.13
C PHE A 5 32.47 17.00 -8.63
N ALA A 6 32.93 17.93 -7.79
CA ALA A 6 32.64 17.90 -6.35
C ALA A 6 31.14 18.04 -6.06
N VAL A 7 30.43 18.92 -6.79
CA VAL A 7 28.98 19.08 -6.67
C VAL A 7 28.25 17.81 -7.10
N VAL A 8 28.64 17.20 -8.22
CA VAL A 8 28.02 15.94 -8.70
C VAL A 8 28.23 14.80 -7.70
N VAL A 9 29.46 14.64 -7.18
CA VAL A 9 29.76 13.61 -6.17
C VAL A 9 28.98 13.85 -4.88
N ALA A 10 28.87 15.10 -4.42
CA ALA A 10 28.07 15.43 -3.23
C ALA A 10 26.57 15.15 -3.43
N THR A 11 26.02 15.42 -4.61
CA THR A 11 24.60 15.09 -4.91
C THR A 11 24.34 13.59 -5.00
N LEU A 12 25.31 12.80 -5.51
CA LEU A 12 25.20 11.34 -5.54
C LEU A 12 25.27 10.72 -4.13
N LEU A 13 26.06 11.30 -3.22
CA LEU A 13 26.15 10.86 -1.82
C LEU A 13 24.91 11.24 -0.98
N ALA A 14 24.15 12.25 -1.41
CA ALA A 14 22.92 12.69 -0.73
C ALA A 14 21.68 11.89 -1.16
N ALA A 15 21.79 10.95 -2.10
CA ALA A 15 20.70 10.06 -2.45
C ALA A 15 20.44 9.09 -1.29
N SER A 16 19.47 9.41 -0.44
CA SER A 16 18.98 8.50 0.59
C SER A 16 18.43 7.24 -0.09
N LEU A 17 19.01 6.08 0.21
CA LEU A 17 18.40 4.81 -0.13
C LEU A 17 17.04 4.76 0.58
N ALA A 18 15.96 4.57 -0.17
CA ALA A 18 14.65 4.31 0.40
C ALA A 18 14.73 3.01 1.22
N CYS A 19 14.78 3.13 2.54
CA CYS A 19 14.73 1.99 3.43
C CYS A 19 13.28 1.48 3.46
N ALA A 20 13.05 0.24 3.04
CA ALA A 20 11.78 -0.43 3.24
C ALA A 20 11.76 -0.98 4.67
N GLU A 21 11.00 -0.36 5.57
CA GLU A 21 10.81 -0.87 6.92
C GLU A 21 9.66 -1.89 6.92
N THR A 22 9.97 -3.13 7.30
CA THR A 22 8.93 -4.14 7.53
C THR A 22 8.19 -3.81 8.82
N LEU A 23 6.89 -3.53 8.72
CA LEU A 23 6.10 -3.19 9.90
C LEU A 23 5.72 -4.45 10.70
N SER A 24 5.74 -4.34 12.03
CA SER A 24 5.08 -5.31 12.88
C SER A 24 3.57 -5.31 12.59
N PRO A 25 2.83 -6.39 12.88
CA PRO A 25 1.46 -6.55 12.39
C PRO A 25 0.49 -5.53 13.00
N ASP A 26 0.72 -5.24 14.28
CA ASP A 26 0.04 -4.19 15.03
C ASP A 26 0.33 -2.79 14.48
N ALA A 27 1.58 -2.52 14.12
CA ALA A 27 1.98 -1.27 13.49
C ALA A 27 1.41 -1.16 12.07
N ALA A 28 1.40 -2.27 11.33
CA ALA A 28 0.86 -2.41 9.99
C ALA A 28 -0.65 -2.13 9.97
N ARG A 29 -1.43 -2.72 10.89
CA ARG A 29 -2.86 -2.46 11.04
C ARG A 29 -3.14 -0.99 11.35
N ARG A 30 -2.40 -0.39 12.28
CA ARG A 30 -2.54 1.03 12.63
C ARG A 30 -2.11 1.95 11.49
N PHE A 31 -1.08 1.56 10.75
CA PHE A 31 -0.60 2.27 9.58
C PHE A 31 -1.67 2.28 8.49
N VAL A 32 -2.38 1.15 8.27
CA VAL A 32 -3.40 1.10 7.23
C VAL A 32 -4.74 1.72 7.62
N ALA A 33 -5.09 1.67 8.90
CA ALA A 33 -6.34 2.22 9.41
C ALA A 33 -6.42 3.73 9.15
N GLY A 34 -7.57 4.17 8.64
CA GLY A 34 -7.87 5.57 8.37
C GLY A 34 -7.23 6.14 7.11
N LYS A 35 -6.40 5.39 6.37
CA LYS A 35 -5.78 5.85 5.12
C LYS A 35 -6.59 5.44 3.89
N LEU A 36 -6.38 6.17 2.81
CA LEU A 36 -6.88 5.85 1.48
C LEU A 36 -5.77 5.12 0.72
N PHE A 37 -6.11 3.98 0.11
CA PHE A 37 -5.22 3.17 -0.70
C PHE A 37 -5.71 3.14 -2.12
N ALA A 38 -4.78 3.13 -3.08
CA ALA A 38 -5.06 2.77 -4.45
C ALA A 38 -4.39 1.41 -4.74
N PHE A 39 -5.01 0.62 -5.61
CA PHE A 39 -4.47 -0.68 -6.02
C PHE A 39 -4.60 -0.86 -7.53
N ASN A 40 -3.61 -1.54 -8.10
CA ASN A 40 -3.65 -2.13 -9.44
C ASN A 40 -3.22 -3.59 -9.31
N CYS A 41 -4.05 -4.49 -9.82
CA CYS A 41 -3.83 -5.92 -9.82
C CYS A 41 -3.34 -6.37 -11.20
N PHE A 42 -2.60 -7.48 -11.24
CA PHE A 42 -2.04 -8.03 -12.48
C PHE A 42 -3.10 -8.42 -13.52
N ASP A 43 -4.30 -8.80 -13.07
CA ASP A 43 -5.45 -9.08 -13.94
C ASP A 43 -6.08 -7.82 -14.57
N GLY A 44 -5.50 -6.64 -14.31
CA GLY A 44 -5.97 -5.34 -14.75
C GLY A 44 -7.00 -4.70 -13.80
N SER A 45 -7.43 -5.39 -12.75
CA SER A 45 -8.37 -4.81 -11.79
C SER A 45 -7.72 -3.65 -11.03
N ARG A 46 -8.44 -2.55 -10.86
CA ARG A 46 -7.91 -1.35 -10.20
C ARG A 46 -8.94 -0.62 -9.38
N GLY A 47 -8.49 0.13 -8.39
CA GLY A 47 -9.41 0.81 -7.51
C GLY A 47 -8.75 1.61 -6.41
N ALA A 48 -9.59 2.13 -5.53
CA ALA A 48 -9.14 2.79 -4.32
C ALA A 48 -10.13 2.56 -3.19
N GLY A 49 -9.67 2.59 -1.95
CA GLY A 49 -10.52 2.40 -0.79
C GLY A 49 -9.91 2.89 0.51
N ARG A 50 -10.77 3.21 1.47
CA ARG A 50 -10.39 3.56 2.83
C ARG A 50 -10.60 2.35 3.72
N ILE A 51 -9.57 2.00 4.47
CA ILE A 51 -9.61 0.95 5.50
C ILE A 51 -9.93 1.62 6.83
N TYR A 52 -10.88 1.09 7.58
CA TYR A 52 -11.25 1.59 8.90
C TYR A 52 -10.60 0.77 10.01
N GLY A 53 -10.60 1.31 11.23
CA GLY A 53 -9.93 0.68 12.37
C GLY A 53 -10.46 -0.71 12.70
N ASP A 54 -11.75 -0.99 12.44
CA ASP A 54 -12.37 -2.31 12.62
C ASP A 54 -12.09 -3.29 11.47
N GLY A 55 -11.28 -2.89 10.48
CA GLY A 55 -10.97 -3.69 9.30
C GLY A 55 -12.06 -3.70 8.24
N SER A 56 -13.10 -2.87 8.36
CA SER A 56 -14.04 -2.61 7.26
C SER A 56 -13.39 -1.77 6.16
N VAL A 57 -13.92 -1.85 4.94
CA VAL A 57 -13.38 -1.13 3.78
C VAL A 57 -14.52 -0.51 2.99
N ILE A 58 -14.34 0.76 2.61
CA ILE A 58 -15.22 1.45 1.67
C ILE A 58 -14.38 1.94 0.51
N GLY A 59 -14.76 1.58 -0.71
CA GLY A 59 -13.98 1.94 -1.87
C GLY A 59 -14.68 1.71 -3.18
N THR A 60 -13.89 1.70 -4.23
CA THR A 60 -14.30 1.48 -5.60
C THR A 60 -13.37 0.48 -6.28
N ILE A 61 -13.92 -0.31 -7.21
CA ILE A 61 -13.16 -1.26 -8.03
C ILE A 61 -13.67 -1.25 -9.47
N GLN A 62 -12.75 -1.29 -10.42
CA GLN A 62 -13.01 -1.58 -11.82
C GLN A 62 -12.36 -2.93 -12.13
N PHE A 63 -13.15 -3.93 -12.48
CA PHE A 63 -12.66 -5.28 -12.75
C PHE A 63 -11.97 -5.35 -14.10
N ARG A 64 -10.78 -5.96 -14.15
CA ARG A 64 -9.99 -6.16 -15.38
C ARG A 64 -9.77 -4.90 -16.22
N GLY A 65 -9.78 -3.73 -15.58
CA GLY A 65 -9.55 -2.44 -16.22
C GLY A 65 -10.63 -2.02 -17.22
N ALA A 66 -11.72 -2.77 -17.32
CA ALA A 66 -12.79 -2.58 -18.29
C ALA A 66 -14.15 -2.39 -17.59
N GLY A 67 -15.06 -1.68 -18.24
CA GLY A 67 -16.40 -1.42 -17.70
C GLY A 67 -16.44 -0.36 -16.60
N PRO A 68 -17.60 -0.19 -15.94
CA PRO A 68 -17.82 0.88 -14.98
C PRO A 68 -17.11 0.60 -13.65
N MET A 69 -16.63 1.66 -13.02
CA MET A 69 -16.14 1.59 -11.66
C MET A 69 -17.30 1.38 -10.68
N ARG A 70 -17.18 0.39 -9.79
CA ARG A 70 -18.24 -0.02 -8.87
C ARG A 70 -17.85 0.31 -7.44
N ALA A 71 -18.79 0.86 -6.67
CA ALA A 71 -18.61 1.03 -5.24
C ALA A 71 -18.65 -0.34 -4.54
N VAL A 72 -17.81 -0.50 -3.52
CA VAL A 72 -17.70 -1.71 -2.71
C VAL A 72 -17.71 -1.31 -1.24
N TRP A 73 -18.53 -2.03 -0.46
CA TRP A 73 -18.60 -1.92 0.98
C TRP A 73 -18.32 -3.29 1.58
N LEU A 74 -17.21 -3.39 2.32
CA LEU A 74 -16.78 -4.62 2.97
C LEU A 74 -16.95 -4.44 4.49
N PRO A 75 -17.63 -5.39 5.17
CA PRO A 75 -17.99 -5.24 6.57
C PRO A 75 -16.77 -5.31 7.49
N ALA A 76 -16.99 -5.00 8.77
CA ALA A 76 -15.99 -5.14 9.83
C ALA A 76 -15.34 -6.53 9.85
N GLY A 77 -14.04 -6.57 10.14
CA GLY A 77 -13.27 -7.80 10.11
C GLY A 77 -13.02 -8.36 8.71
N THR A 78 -13.17 -7.56 7.66
CA THR A 78 -12.67 -7.94 6.32
C THR A 78 -11.15 -8.03 6.34
N LEU A 79 -10.47 -7.03 6.92
CA LEU A 79 -9.03 -7.09 7.14
C LEU A 79 -8.75 -7.40 8.61
N ARG A 80 -7.94 -8.43 8.86
CA ARG A 80 -7.57 -8.87 10.22
C ARG A 80 -6.08 -9.07 10.31
N GLU A 81 -5.53 -8.86 11.50
CA GLU A 81 -4.18 -9.29 11.80
C GLU A 81 -4.21 -10.79 12.15
N ARG A 82 -3.27 -11.54 11.60
CA ARG A 82 -3.02 -12.92 12.01
C ARG A 82 -1.55 -13.27 11.85
N GLY A 83 -0.89 -13.52 12.98
CA GLY A 83 0.40 -14.21 13.03
C GLY A 83 1.54 -13.52 12.29
N GLY A 84 1.57 -12.18 12.28
CA GLY A 84 2.62 -11.47 11.53
C GLY A 84 2.13 -10.72 10.29
N ALA A 85 0.89 -10.94 9.88
CA ALA A 85 0.39 -10.54 8.57
C ALA A 85 -1.01 -9.93 8.64
N VAL A 86 -1.36 -9.13 7.63
CA VAL A 86 -2.71 -8.64 7.41
C VAL A 86 -3.40 -9.56 6.42
N CYS A 87 -4.44 -10.26 6.87
CA CYS A 87 -5.21 -11.20 6.07
C CYS A 87 -6.57 -10.60 5.67
N ALA A 88 -7.00 -10.88 4.45
CA ALA A 88 -8.33 -10.52 3.96
C ALA A 88 -9.29 -11.70 4.04
N SER A 89 -10.42 -11.50 4.70
CA SER A 89 -11.53 -12.45 4.83
C SER A 89 -12.76 -11.86 4.17
N LEU A 90 -13.13 -12.39 3.02
CA LEU A 90 -14.34 -11.99 2.29
C LEU A 90 -15.30 -13.16 2.20
N LYS A 91 -16.58 -12.88 2.44
CA LYS A 91 -17.63 -13.88 2.26
C LYS A 91 -17.66 -14.34 0.80
N GLY A 92 -17.49 -15.64 0.59
CA GLY A 92 -17.47 -16.26 -0.74
C GLY A 92 -16.08 -16.47 -1.33
N MET A 93 -15.00 -16.05 -0.64
CA MET A 93 -13.65 -16.49 -1.01
C MET A 93 -13.33 -17.83 -0.33
N ALA A 94 -12.72 -18.75 -1.09
CA ALA A 94 -12.32 -20.06 -0.59
C ALA A 94 -11.01 -20.05 0.21
N PHE A 95 -10.29 -18.92 0.21
CA PHE A 95 -9.05 -18.72 0.94
C PHE A 95 -8.95 -17.28 1.46
N GLU A 96 -8.16 -17.10 2.50
CA GLU A 96 -7.88 -15.79 3.09
C GLU A 96 -6.46 -15.36 2.69
N PRO A 97 -6.27 -14.49 1.69
CA PRO A 97 -4.93 -14.03 1.33
C PRO A 97 -4.34 -13.18 2.46
N CYS A 98 -3.09 -13.47 2.83
CA CYS A 98 -2.34 -12.78 3.87
C CYS A 98 -1.14 -12.05 3.28
N PHE A 99 -0.93 -10.81 3.72
CA PHE A 99 0.09 -9.91 3.22
C PHE A 99 0.95 -9.38 4.36
N ARG A 100 2.26 -9.31 4.14
CA ARG A 100 3.17 -8.54 4.98
C ARG A 100 3.27 -7.13 4.43
N LEU A 101 3.16 -6.13 5.29
CA LEU A 101 3.24 -4.74 4.87
C LEU A 101 4.64 -4.19 5.08
N GLU A 102 5.21 -3.71 3.99
CA GLU A 102 6.46 -2.94 4.00
C GLU A 102 6.10 -1.48 3.79
N LYS A 103 6.57 -0.63 4.70
CA LYS A 103 6.46 0.82 4.55
C LYS A 103 7.67 1.27 3.77
N LEU A 104 7.42 1.83 2.60
CA LEU A 104 8.42 2.62 1.88
C LEU A 104 8.33 4.05 2.42
N ASP A 105 9.46 4.59 2.86
CA ASP A 105 9.56 6.02 3.05
C ASP A 105 9.45 6.72 1.69
N GLU A 106 8.87 7.91 1.69
CA GLU A 106 8.69 8.72 0.49
C GLU A 106 10.07 8.87 -0.17
N PRO A 107 10.28 8.44 -1.43
CA PRO A 107 11.44 8.92 -2.13
C PRO A 107 11.26 10.43 -2.19
N THR A 108 12.19 11.21 -1.66
CA THR A 108 12.36 12.59 -2.11
C THR A 108 12.58 12.50 -3.61
N SER A 109 11.49 12.52 -4.39
CA SER A 109 11.54 12.65 -5.82
C SER A 109 12.25 13.96 -6.06
N PRO A 110 13.45 13.98 -6.68
CA PRO A 110 13.90 15.24 -7.24
C PRO A 110 12.81 15.64 -8.23
N ALA A 111 12.23 16.82 -8.03
CA ALA A 111 11.53 17.48 -9.11
C ALA A 111 12.51 17.55 -10.28
N ALA A 112 12.20 16.85 -11.37
CA ALA A 112 12.89 16.95 -12.65
C ALA A 112 11.82 16.92 -13.75
#